data_AF-A0A3B9MLS5-F1
#
_entry.id   AF-A0A3B9MLS5-F1
#
_cell.length_a   1.000
_cell.length_b   1.000
_cell.length_c   1.000
_cell.angle_alpha   90.00
_cell.angle_beta   90.00
_cell.angle_gamma   90.00
#
_symmetry.space_group_name_H-M   'P 1'
#
loop_
_entity.id
_entity.type
_entity.pdbx_description
1 polymer ?
#
loop_
_entity_poly.entity_id
_entity_poly.type
_entity_poly.pdbx_seq_one_letter_code
_entity_poly.pdbx_strand_id
1 'polypeptide(L)'
;MKIRRRAAMWAGAAATTWAAYWLLIVGSFLVFASAVLKWVDFPFSHHPYGLQLPLLQDIQLIPHLSLLSYGVVGITVITAGLVLLRRSGKFLALAAAILIALWVAAPCQIAFQQPALLDRLITETQEVPMIRGFTKTYLTPNYGPAEKFPKQFEVDNVWDRFLAAQSFLGLGWYCFGIGSLLIAIYSLSRLPVGQRVRALALSGIPVGTVIILLTPPLIGQHYFTSACTAQAQGNNEKAITHYRKAMWWDGWRAQDINIYAIIGDLERLSGSGEDSPERHISRAREFKEAREYESAVFELGRAAAWGGAVAEAARGESARTRVDFGSALYRGGGIGAAVTQWQQALAEDPVQQQGLTFLIARGNYDLGRYQASLDALKGILRASGDNPMLADAYSLAGDCYLKLGRDVDARNSYNLSLKEDMLVNFWAMSGLAGD
;
A
#
# COMPACT_ATOMS: atom_id res chain seq x y z
N MET A 1 -15.09 26.73 -51.66
CA MET A 1 -13.66 26.72 -52.05
C MET A 1 -12.72 27.39 -51.02
N LYS A 2 -13.04 28.58 -50.47
CA LYS A 2 -12.22 29.25 -49.42
C LYS A 2 -12.00 28.43 -48.13
N ILE A 3 -12.99 27.64 -47.70
CA ILE A 3 -12.92 26.83 -46.46
C ILE A 3 -11.91 25.67 -46.61
N ARG A 4 -11.92 24.95 -47.74
CA ARG A 4 -10.94 23.87 -48.02
C ARG A 4 -9.50 24.39 -48.10
N ARG A 5 -9.28 25.59 -48.65
CA ARG A 5 -7.95 26.20 -48.73
C ARG A 5 -7.42 26.63 -47.36
N ARG A 6 -8.29 27.15 -46.49
CA ARG A 6 -7.94 27.43 -45.09
C ARG A 6 -7.65 26.12 -44.34
N ALA A 7 -8.50 25.11 -44.46
CA ALA A 7 -8.30 23.81 -43.81
C ALA A 7 -6.97 23.14 -44.19
N ALA A 8 -6.59 23.16 -45.47
CA ALA A 8 -5.32 22.62 -45.93
C ALA A 8 -4.10 23.39 -45.37
N MET A 9 -4.22 24.72 -45.24
CA MET A 9 -3.17 25.57 -44.66
C MET A 9 -3.01 25.32 -43.15
N TRP A 10 -4.13 25.17 -42.42
CA TRP A 10 -4.14 24.77 -41.01
C TRP A 10 -3.57 23.35 -40.82
N ALA A 11 -3.92 22.41 -41.69
CA ALA A 11 -3.39 21.05 -41.64
C ALA A 11 -1.87 21.00 -41.90
N GLY A 12 -1.36 21.76 -42.86
CA GLY A 12 0.09 21.86 -43.12
C GLY A 12 0.87 22.52 -41.98
N ALA A 13 0.31 23.59 -41.38
CA ALA A 13 0.90 24.22 -40.20
C ALA A 13 0.87 23.28 -38.98
N ALA A 14 -0.22 22.53 -38.78
CA ALA A 14 -0.33 21.54 -37.72
C ALA A 14 0.64 20.35 -37.91
N ALA A 15 0.86 19.89 -39.14
CA ALA A 15 1.78 18.79 -39.41
C ALA A 15 3.25 19.17 -39.15
N THR A 16 3.64 20.40 -39.47
CA THR A 16 5.00 20.90 -39.24
C THR A 16 5.28 21.19 -37.77
N THR A 17 4.31 21.73 -37.03
CA THR A 17 4.43 21.87 -35.56
C THR A 17 4.39 20.50 -34.89
N TRP A 18 3.54 19.58 -35.33
CA TRP A 18 3.55 18.21 -34.82
C TRP A 18 4.92 17.55 -35.03
N ALA A 19 5.46 17.54 -36.24
CA ALA A 19 6.78 16.97 -36.53
C ALA A 19 7.91 17.60 -35.68
N ALA A 20 7.82 18.89 -35.36
CA ALA A 20 8.83 19.61 -34.60
C ALA A 20 8.71 19.49 -33.07
N TYR A 21 7.52 19.20 -32.54
CA TYR A 21 7.19 19.25 -31.10
C TYR A 21 6.50 17.99 -30.56
N TRP A 22 6.33 16.93 -31.35
CA TRP A 22 5.59 15.73 -30.94
C TRP A 22 6.07 15.13 -29.61
N LEU A 23 7.39 15.06 -29.37
CA LEU A 23 7.95 14.57 -28.11
C LEU A 23 7.47 15.39 -26.91
N LEU A 24 7.43 16.71 -27.05
CA LEU A 24 6.96 17.62 -26.01
C LEU A 24 5.45 17.49 -25.80
N ILE A 25 4.68 17.38 -26.89
CA ILE A 25 3.21 17.25 -26.83
C ILE A 25 2.82 15.93 -26.16
N VAL A 26 3.34 14.81 -26.66
CA VAL A 26 3.09 13.47 -26.10
C VAL A 26 3.60 13.38 -24.68
N GLY A 27 4.82 13.86 -24.41
CA GLY A 27 5.40 13.85 -23.07
C GLY A 27 4.56 14.67 -22.08
N SER A 28 4.11 15.85 -22.48
CA SER A 28 3.23 16.68 -21.63
C SER A 28 1.89 16.00 -21.39
N PHE A 29 1.27 15.45 -22.44
CA PHE A 29 0.00 14.73 -22.31
C PHE A 29 0.11 13.55 -21.35
N LEU A 30 1.20 12.77 -21.40
CA LEU A 30 1.43 11.67 -20.48
C LEU A 30 1.59 12.14 -19.02
N VAL A 31 2.31 13.24 -18.78
CA VAL A 31 2.44 13.84 -17.44
C VAL A 31 1.08 14.34 -16.94
N PHE A 32 0.27 15.00 -17.76
CA PHE A 32 -1.09 15.42 -17.37
C PHE A 32 -2.00 14.22 -17.09
N ALA A 33 -2.02 13.22 -17.98
CA ALA A 33 -2.82 12.02 -17.81
C ALA A 33 -2.42 11.27 -16.54
N SER A 34 -1.12 11.22 -16.21
CA SER A 34 -0.64 10.53 -15.01
C SER A 34 -1.27 11.05 -13.73
N ALA A 35 -1.67 12.33 -13.65
CA ALA A 35 -2.27 12.91 -12.45
C ALA A 35 -3.60 12.24 -12.08
N VAL A 36 -4.39 11.83 -13.07
CA VAL A 36 -5.71 11.19 -12.89
C VAL A 36 -5.66 9.67 -12.98
N LEU A 37 -4.51 9.10 -13.33
CA LEU A 37 -4.30 7.66 -13.40
C LEU A 37 -3.88 7.09 -12.04
N LYS A 38 -4.09 5.78 -11.83
CA LYS A 38 -3.67 5.05 -10.62
C LYS A 38 -2.15 5.04 -10.52
N TRP A 39 -1.61 5.51 -9.40
CA TRP A 39 -0.16 5.51 -9.15
C TRP A 39 0.31 4.33 -8.33
N VAL A 40 -0.52 3.88 -7.37
CA VAL A 40 -0.22 2.73 -6.53
C VAL A 40 -1.40 1.77 -6.57
N ASP A 41 -1.13 0.50 -6.86
CA ASP A 41 -2.12 -0.55 -6.99
C ASP A 41 -2.20 -1.35 -5.68
N PHE A 42 -3.19 -1.02 -4.84
CA PHE A 42 -3.55 -1.84 -3.69
C PHE A 42 -4.32 -3.11 -4.09
N PRO A 43 -4.07 -4.26 -3.43
CA PRO A 43 -4.85 -5.48 -3.67
C PRO A 43 -6.32 -5.34 -3.29
N PHE A 44 -6.61 -4.64 -2.19
CA PHE A 44 -7.95 -4.53 -1.64
C PHE A 44 -8.46 -3.09 -1.63
N SER A 45 -7.64 -2.18 -1.10
CA SER A 45 -8.03 -0.78 -0.93
C SER A 45 -8.14 0.01 -2.23
N HIS A 46 -8.80 1.16 -2.15
CA HIS A 46 -8.87 2.11 -3.25
C HIS A 46 -7.46 2.56 -3.67
N HIS A 47 -7.15 2.41 -4.95
CA HIS A 47 -5.87 2.80 -5.55
C HIS A 47 -5.71 4.34 -5.56
N PRO A 48 -4.68 4.93 -4.95
CA PRO A 48 -4.49 6.37 -4.99
C PRO A 48 -4.09 6.83 -6.40
N TYR A 49 -4.72 7.91 -6.84
CA TYR A 49 -4.35 8.62 -8.07
C TYR A 49 -3.16 9.56 -7.83
N GLY A 50 -2.51 10.04 -8.90
CA GLY A 50 -1.40 11.00 -8.79
C GLY A 50 -1.78 12.30 -8.05
N LEU A 51 -3.04 12.71 -8.11
CA LEU A 51 -3.56 13.87 -7.35
C LEU A 51 -3.74 13.61 -5.85
N GLN A 52 -3.75 12.35 -5.43
CA GLN A 52 -3.96 11.95 -4.05
C GLN A 52 -2.67 11.55 -3.34
N LEU A 53 -1.65 11.09 -4.08
CA LEU A 53 -0.38 10.65 -3.50
C LEU A 53 0.44 11.87 -3.00
N PRO A 54 0.60 12.08 -1.68
CA PRO A 54 1.28 13.24 -1.14
C PRO A 54 2.81 13.11 -1.29
N LEU A 55 3.47 14.22 -1.57
CA LEU A 55 4.92 14.33 -1.73
C LEU A 55 5.68 14.39 -0.38
N LEU A 56 4.99 14.87 0.67
CA LEU A 56 5.50 15.01 2.03
C LEU A 56 4.58 14.26 3.02
N GLN A 57 5.16 13.78 4.13
CA GLN A 57 4.49 12.95 5.14
C GLN A 57 3.23 13.63 5.69
N ASP A 58 2.05 13.22 5.20
CA ASP A 58 0.78 13.25 5.91
C ASP A 58 -0.30 12.54 5.07
N ILE A 59 -0.45 11.22 5.27
CA ILE A 59 -1.57 10.45 4.71
C ILE A 59 -2.78 10.43 5.66
N GLN A 60 -2.75 11.16 6.78
CA GLN A 60 -3.73 10.91 7.83
C GLN A 60 -5.08 11.66 7.73
N LEU A 61 -5.32 12.68 6.87
CA LEU A 61 -6.57 13.46 7.10
C LEU A 61 -7.38 14.08 5.96
N ILE A 62 -7.03 14.01 4.66
CA ILE A 62 -7.94 14.58 3.63
C ILE A 62 -8.08 13.66 2.40
N PRO A 63 -9.28 13.11 2.08
CA PRO A 63 -9.40 11.95 1.20
C PRO A 63 -9.48 12.27 -0.30
N HIS A 64 -9.26 13.51 -0.75
CA HIS A 64 -9.67 13.89 -2.11
C HIS A 64 -8.60 14.58 -2.95
N LEU A 65 -7.85 15.55 -2.39
CA LEU A 65 -6.85 16.34 -3.12
C LEU A 65 -5.76 16.83 -2.15
N SER A 66 -4.51 16.45 -2.39
CA SER A 66 -3.38 17.06 -1.69
C SER A 66 -2.78 18.15 -2.56
N LEU A 67 -2.68 19.39 -2.03
CA LEU A 67 -2.04 20.51 -2.75
C LEU A 67 -0.55 20.21 -3.05
N LEU A 68 0.06 19.34 -2.25
CA LEU A 68 1.43 18.87 -2.40
C LEU A 68 1.44 17.40 -2.87
N SER A 69 0.60 17.05 -3.85
CA SER A 69 0.65 15.74 -4.47
C SER A 69 1.66 15.66 -5.62
N TYR A 70 2.12 14.46 -5.94
CA TYR A 70 2.96 14.20 -7.11
C TYR A 70 2.36 14.73 -8.42
N GLY A 71 1.06 14.53 -8.62
CA GLY A 71 0.31 15.01 -9.79
C GLY A 71 0.23 16.54 -9.85
N VAL A 72 -0.10 17.21 -8.74
CA VAL A 72 -0.21 18.69 -8.70
C VAL A 72 1.17 19.33 -8.92
N VAL A 73 2.20 18.84 -8.25
CA VAL A 73 3.58 19.33 -8.43
C VAL A 73 4.07 19.05 -9.85
N GLY A 74 3.79 17.87 -10.41
CA GLY A 74 4.11 17.55 -11.80
C GLY A 74 3.48 18.52 -12.80
N ILE A 75 2.19 18.80 -12.64
CA ILE A 75 1.44 19.75 -13.49
C ILE A 75 1.98 21.17 -13.37
N THR A 76 2.27 21.63 -12.15
CA THR A 76 2.82 22.98 -11.93
C THR A 76 4.22 23.14 -12.51
N VAL A 77 5.08 22.12 -12.36
CA VAL A 77 6.44 22.14 -12.91
C VAL A 77 6.41 22.16 -14.44
N ILE A 78 5.58 21.32 -15.07
CA ILE A 78 5.52 21.28 -16.53
C ILE A 78 4.88 22.54 -17.12
N THR A 79 3.82 23.07 -16.51
CA THR A 79 3.19 24.32 -16.96
C THR A 79 4.15 25.51 -16.83
N ALA A 80 4.88 25.62 -15.72
CA ALA A 80 5.94 26.62 -15.56
C ALA A 80 7.04 26.46 -16.61
N GLY A 81 7.50 25.23 -16.87
CA GLY A 81 8.49 24.92 -17.90
C GLY A 81 8.04 25.31 -19.31
N LEU A 82 6.78 25.06 -19.66
CA LEU A 82 6.19 25.42 -20.96
C LEU A 82 6.02 26.93 -21.12
N VAL A 83 5.59 27.65 -20.08
CA VAL A 83 5.45 29.11 -20.09
C VAL A 83 6.84 29.78 -20.24
N LEU A 84 7.83 29.29 -19.50
CA LEU A 84 9.19 29.82 -19.51
C LEU A 84 10.02 29.38 -20.72
N LEU A 85 9.55 28.40 -21.51
CA LEU A 85 10.18 27.96 -22.75
C LEU A 85 10.39 29.12 -23.73
N ARG A 86 9.46 30.10 -23.75
CA ARG A 86 9.58 31.30 -24.59
C ARG A 86 10.78 32.18 -24.23
N ARG A 87 11.26 32.09 -22.98
CA ARG A 87 12.38 32.89 -22.47
C ARG A 87 13.71 32.16 -22.60
N SER A 88 13.75 30.86 -22.29
CA SER A 88 14.96 30.05 -22.44
C SER A 88 14.66 28.56 -22.41
N GLY A 89 15.26 27.79 -23.32
CA GLY A 89 15.21 26.32 -23.30
C GLY A 89 15.80 25.67 -22.03
N LYS A 90 16.60 26.43 -21.26
CA LYS A 90 17.17 25.95 -19.98
C LYS A 90 16.12 25.66 -18.91
N PHE A 91 15.04 26.45 -18.88
CA PHE A 91 13.96 26.24 -17.91
C PHE A 91 13.20 24.94 -18.20
N LEU A 92 13.06 24.57 -19.47
CA LEU A 92 12.44 23.29 -19.84
C LEU A 92 13.33 22.12 -19.45
N ALA A 93 14.66 22.24 -19.62
CA ALA A 93 15.60 21.22 -19.16
C ALA A 93 15.60 21.05 -17.63
N LEU A 94 15.48 22.17 -16.89
CA LEU A 94 15.32 22.14 -15.43
C LEU A 94 13.99 21.51 -15.01
N ALA A 95 12.89 21.88 -15.66
CA ALA A 95 11.58 21.27 -15.40
C ALA A 95 11.62 19.76 -15.67
N ALA A 96 12.24 19.32 -16.76
CA ALA A 96 12.42 17.90 -17.07
C ALA A 96 13.26 17.18 -16.00
N ALA A 97 14.34 17.80 -15.51
CA ALA A 97 15.16 17.24 -14.44
C ALA A 97 14.38 17.09 -13.12
N ILE A 98 13.57 18.09 -12.76
CA ILE A 98 12.69 18.02 -11.57
C ILE A 98 11.63 16.92 -11.74
N LEU A 99 11.00 16.81 -12.91
CA LEU A 99 10.02 15.75 -13.17
C LEU A 99 10.64 14.36 -13.08
N ILE A 100 11.85 14.16 -13.62
CA ILE A 100 12.60 12.90 -13.47
C ILE A 100 12.95 12.65 -11.99
N ALA A 101 13.33 13.67 -11.25
CA ALA A 101 13.60 13.54 -9.81
C ALA A 101 12.35 13.10 -9.04
N LEU A 102 11.18 13.66 -9.34
CA LEU A 102 9.90 13.22 -8.77
C LEU A 102 9.57 11.78 -9.16
N TRP A 103 9.82 11.41 -10.43
CA TRP A 103 9.55 10.06 -10.93
C TRP A 103 10.34 9.00 -10.17
N VAL A 104 11.64 9.22 -9.96
CA VAL A 104 12.50 8.28 -9.23
C VAL A 104 12.28 8.37 -7.71
N ALA A 105 11.90 9.54 -7.19
CA ALA A 105 11.61 9.70 -5.76
C ALA A 105 10.43 8.86 -5.29
N ALA A 106 9.38 8.69 -6.11
CA ALA A 106 8.16 8.00 -5.72
C ALA A 106 8.38 6.58 -5.14
N PRO A 107 9.02 5.62 -5.86
CA PRO A 107 9.31 4.31 -5.28
C PRO A 107 10.21 4.38 -4.05
N CYS A 108 11.20 5.28 -4.04
CA CYS A 108 12.10 5.44 -2.90
C CYS A 108 11.38 5.99 -1.66
N GLN A 109 10.44 6.92 -1.82
CA GLN A 109 9.63 7.44 -0.72
C GLN A 109 8.72 6.37 -0.14
N ILE A 110 8.05 5.59 -0.99
CA ILE A 110 7.21 4.46 -0.54
C ILE A 110 8.08 3.43 0.19
N ALA A 111 9.24 3.09 -0.36
CA ALA A 111 10.12 2.07 0.21
C ALA A 111 10.78 2.48 1.55
N PHE A 112 11.13 3.76 1.72
CA PHE A 112 12.06 4.19 2.78
C PHE A 112 11.56 5.31 3.68
N GLN A 113 10.63 6.15 3.22
CA GLN A 113 10.12 7.29 4.01
C GLN A 113 8.71 7.08 4.56
N GLN A 114 7.95 6.17 3.97
CA GLN A 114 6.56 5.89 4.34
C GLN A 114 6.39 4.41 4.73
N PRO A 115 7.00 3.97 5.84
CA PRO A 115 6.98 2.57 6.23
C PRO A 115 5.55 2.05 6.46
N ALA A 116 4.65 2.89 7.00
CA ALA A 116 3.23 2.54 7.16
C ALA A 116 2.51 2.26 5.81
N LEU A 117 2.89 2.95 4.73
CA LEU A 117 2.29 2.72 3.41
C LEU A 117 2.77 1.38 2.83
N LEU A 118 4.06 1.09 2.95
CA LEU A 118 4.63 -0.18 2.53
C LEU A 118 4.08 -1.35 3.35
N ASP A 119 3.95 -1.18 4.68
CA ASP A 119 3.40 -2.20 5.58
C ASP A 119 1.93 -2.49 5.23
N ARG A 120 1.13 -1.45 4.93
CA ARG A 120 -0.23 -1.63 4.43
C ARG A 120 -0.27 -2.42 3.11
N LEU A 121 0.58 -2.08 2.14
CA LEU A 121 0.63 -2.77 0.85
C LEU A 121 0.97 -4.26 1.00
N ILE A 122 1.92 -4.56 1.87
CA ILE A 122 2.33 -5.94 2.18
C ILE A 122 1.23 -6.67 2.95
N THR A 123 0.66 -6.04 3.97
CA THR A 123 -0.41 -6.61 4.81
C THR A 123 -1.64 -6.93 3.96
N GLU A 124 -2.11 -6.02 3.12
CA GLU A 124 -3.23 -6.30 2.21
C GLU A 124 -2.92 -7.47 1.28
N THR A 125 -1.67 -7.60 0.80
CA THR A 125 -1.25 -8.73 -0.04
C THR A 125 -1.26 -10.06 0.74
N GLN A 126 -0.91 -10.03 2.02
CA GLN A 126 -0.87 -11.19 2.91
C GLN A 126 -2.26 -11.58 3.46
N GLU A 127 -3.21 -10.64 3.51
CA GLU A 127 -4.59 -10.92 3.92
C GLU A 127 -5.36 -11.73 2.86
N VAL A 128 -5.02 -11.57 1.57
CA VAL A 128 -5.74 -12.24 0.46
C VAL A 128 -5.81 -13.77 0.66
N PRO A 129 -4.69 -14.49 0.89
CA PRO A 129 -4.73 -15.94 1.07
C PRO A 129 -5.50 -16.35 2.33
N MET A 130 -5.45 -15.55 3.40
CA MET A 130 -6.16 -15.83 4.65
C MET A 130 -7.67 -15.80 4.43
N ILE A 131 -8.18 -14.73 3.81
CA ILE A 131 -9.61 -14.57 3.53
C ILE A 131 -10.10 -15.61 2.53
N ARG A 132 -9.33 -15.88 1.47
CA ARG A 132 -9.69 -16.90 0.48
C ARG A 132 -9.63 -18.31 1.05
N GLY A 133 -8.64 -18.61 1.90
CA GLY A 133 -8.55 -19.88 2.63
C GLY A 133 -9.74 -20.09 3.57
N PHE A 134 -10.14 -19.04 4.28
CA PHE A 134 -11.36 -19.03 5.10
C PHE A 134 -12.60 -19.26 4.24
N THR A 135 -12.77 -18.50 3.15
CA THR A 135 -13.89 -18.60 2.21
C THR A 135 -14.00 -19.99 1.62
N LYS A 136 -12.90 -20.57 1.13
CA LYS A 136 -12.87 -21.92 0.59
C LYS A 136 -13.28 -23.00 1.60
N THR A 137 -13.04 -22.77 2.88
CA THR A 137 -13.31 -23.74 3.95
C THR A 137 -14.74 -23.62 4.48
N TYR A 138 -15.26 -22.39 4.58
CA TYR A 138 -16.52 -22.09 5.29
C TYR A 138 -17.65 -21.60 4.41
N LEU A 139 -17.40 -21.31 3.13
CA LEU A 139 -18.36 -20.73 2.20
C LEU A 139 -18.53 -21.58 0.94
N THR A 140 -19.64 -21.36 0.24
CA THR A 140 -19.87 -21.97 -1.07
C THR A 140 -18.77 -21.51 -2.03
N PRO A 141 -18.12 -22.42 -2.78
CA PRO A 141 -16.94 -22.07 -3.55
C PRO A 141 -17.23 -21.00 -4.61
N ASN A 142 -16.47 -19.91 -4.56
CA ASN A 142 -16.24 -19.05 -5.71
C ASN A 142 -14.88 -19.43 -6.31
N TYR A 143 -14.87 -20.02 -7.51
CA TYR A 143 -13.62 -20.56 -8.07
C TYR A 143 -12.67 -19.49 -8.63
N GLY A 144 -13.14 -18.26 -8.84
CA GLY A 144 -12.35 -17.10 -9.30
C GLY A 144 -11.50 -17.35 -10.56
N PRO A 145 -10.82 -16.31 -11.08
CA PRO A 145 -9.71 -16.53 -12.01
C PRO A 145 -8.54 -17.24 -11.32
N ALA A 146 -7.82 -18.10 -12.06
CA ALA A 146 -6.68 -18.85 -11.56
C ALA A 146 -5.65 -17.94 -10.85
N GLU A 147 -5.23 -18.38 -9.67
CA GLU A 147 -4.35 -17.63 -8.77
C GLU A 147 -3.07 -17.19 -9.48
N LYS A 148 -2.89 -15.87 -9.65
CA LYS A 148 -1.53 -15.32 -9.61
C LYS A 148 -1.19 -15.25 -8.13
N PHE A 149 -0.42 -16.23 -7.66
CA PHE A 149 0.07 -16.24 -6.28
C PHE A 149 0.57 -14.84 -5.91
N PRO A 150 0.15 -14.29 -4.76
CA PRO A 150 0.71 -13.04 -4.30
C PRO A 150 2.22 -13.22 -4.20
N LYS A 151 2.96 -12.32 -4.82
CA LYS A 151 4.42 -12.28 -4.67
C LYS A 151 4.67 -12.12 -3.17
N GLN A 152 5.23 -13.14 -2.52
CA GLN A 152 5.81 -12.94 -1.21
C GLN A 152 7.03 -12.04 -1.42
N PHE A 153 6.97 -10.85 -0.83
CA PHE A 153 8.08 -9.93 -0.86
C PHE A 153 8.87 -10.14 0.43
N GLU A 154 10.10 -10.60 0.30
CA GLU A 154 11.09 -10.42 1.34
C GLU A 154 11.30 -8.90 1.50
N VAL A 155 11.40 -8.40 2.72
CA VAL A 155 11.55 -6.95 3.01
C VAL A 155 12.69 -6.68 3.98
N ASP A 156 13.57 -7.67 4.13
CA ASP A 156 14.67 -7.62 5.08
C ASP A 156 15.80 -6.72 4.60
N ASN A 157 15.99 -6.62 3.28
CA ASN A 157 17.00 -5.76 2.67
C ASN A 157 16.40 -4.53 2.00
N VAL A 158 17.21 -3.47 1.92
CA VAL A 158 16.90 -2.22 1.22
C VAL A 158 16.47 -2.48 -0.23
N TRP A 159 17.12 -3.44 -0.90
CA TRP A 159 16.81 -3.80 -2.28
C TRP A 159 15.43 -4.45 -2.40
N ASP A 160 15.10 -5.38 -1.51
CA ASP A 160 13.83 -6.11 -1.58
C ASP A 160 12.65 -5.19 -1.24
N ARG A 161 12.83 -4.24 -0.32
CA ARG A 161 11.86 -3.17 -0.06
C ARG A 161 11.63 -2.27 -1.28
N PHE A 162 12.70 -1.94 -2.01
CA PHE A 162 12.58 -1.16 -3.24
C PHE A 162 11.80 -1.94 -4.31
N LEU A 163 12.12 -3.23 -4.49
CA LEU A 163 11.40 -4.11 -5.42
C LEU A 163 9.93 -4.29 -5.03
N ALA A 164 9.64 -4.43 -3.73
CA ALA A 164 8.29 -4.49 -3.20
C ALA A 164 7.52 -3.21 -3.54
N ALA A 165 8.06 -2.04 -3.18
CA ALA A 165 7.45 -0.74 -3.50
C ALA A 165 7.23 -0.56 -5.01
N GLN A 166 8.21 -0.92 -5.85
CA GLN A 166 8.11 -0.83 -7.30
C GLN A 166 7.01 -1.73 -7.87
N SER A 167 6.79 -2.90 -7.27
CA SER A 167 5.81 -3.88 -7.75
C SER A 167 4.36 -3.40 -7.64
N PHE A 168 4.09 -2.47 -6.72
CA PHE A 168 2.78 -1.85 -6.52
C PHE A 168 2.57 -0.60 -7.38
N LEU A 169 3.53 -0.20 -8.22
CA LEU A 169 3.36 1.00 -9.04
C LEU A 169 2.45 0.76 -10.24
N GLY A 170 1.42 1.60 -10.35
CA GLY A 170 0.42 1.55 -11.40
C GLY A 170 0.81 2.31 -12.66
N LEU A 171 -0.07 2.26 -13.65
CA LEU A 171 0.11 2.86 -14.98
C LEU A 171 0.38 4.37 -14.94
N GLY A 172 -0.15 5.08 -13.95
CA GLY A 172 0.10 6.52 -13.75
C GLY A 172 1.58 6.84 -13.56
N TRP A 173 2.30 6.06 -12.74
CA TRP A 173 3.73 6.26 -12.52
C TRP A 173 4.56 6.04 -13.80
N TYR A 174 4.23 4.99 -14.57
CA TYR A 174 4.89 4.73 -15.86
C TYR A 174 4.65 5.85 -16.87
N CYS A 175 3.41 6.33 -16.99
CA CYS A 175 3.08 7.48 -17.84
C CYS A 175 3.85 8.73 -17.42
N PHE A 176 3.94 9.01 -16.12
CA PHE A 176 4.69 10.15 -15.59
C PHE A 176 6.18 10.06 -15.95
N GLY A 177 6.80 8.90 -15.73
CA GLY A 177 8.21 8.67 -16.05
C GLY A 177 8.54 8.77 -17.53
N ILE A 178 7.79 8.06 -18.38
CA ILE A 178 7.96 8.09 -19.83
C ILE A 178 7.75 9.52 -20.34
N GLY A 179 6.69 10.20 -19.86
CA GLY A 179 6.42 11.59 -20.24
C GLY A 179 7.57 12.53 -19.90
N SER A 180 8.12 12.40 -18.68
CA SER A 180 9.28 13.17 -18.19
C SER A 180 10.52 12.94 -19.04
N LEU A 181 10.80 11.69 -19.42
CA LEU A 181 11.91 11.33 -20.29
C LEU A 181 11.77 11.91 -21.71
N LEU A 182 10.57 11.86 -22.30
CA LEU A 182 10.32 12.44 -23.62
C LEU A 182 10.56 13.97 -23.62
N ILE A 183 10.12 14.66 -22.57
CA ILE A 183 10.37 16.10 -22.38
C ILE A 183 11.86 16.37 -22.22
N ALA A 184 12.58 15.54 -21.46
CA ALA A 184 14.02 15.67 -21.30
C ALA A 184 14.76 15.50 -22.64
N ILE A 185 14.48 14.43 -23.39
CA ILE A 185 15.06 14.16 -24.71
C ILE A 185 14.81 15.34 -25.66
N TYR A 186 13.56 15.84 -25.68
CA TYR A 186 13.20 17.01 -26.46
C TYR A 186 14.04 18.24 -26.06
N SER A 187 14.13 18.53 -24.76
CA SER A 187 14.87 19.70 -24.25
C SER A 187 16.36 19.64 -24.62
N LEU A 188 17.00 18.47 -24.48
CA LEU A 188 18.41 18.24 -24.81
C LEU A 188 18.69 18.39 -26.31
N SER A 189 17.78 17.91 -27.17
CA SER A 189 17.93 18.00 -28.62
C SER A 189 17.97 19.44 -29.14
N ARG A 190 17.25 20.35 -28.47
CA ARG A 190 17.10 21.76 -28.87
C ARG A 190 18.16 22.70 -28.31
N LEU A 191 18.98 22.26 -27.36
CA LEU A 191 20.03 23.08 -26.77
C LEU A 191 21.31 23.07 -27.66
N PRO A 192 22.00 24.22 -27.78
CA PRO A 192 23.29 24.29 -28.46
C PRO A 192 24.35 23.48 -27.70
N VAL A 193 25.34 22.93 -28.42
CA VAL A 193 26.31 21.94 -27.89
C VAL A 193 26.97 22.39 -26.58
N GLY A 194 27.42 23.64 -26.47
CA GLY A 194 28.04 24.18 -25.25
C GLY A 194 27.10 24.29 -24.04
N GLN A 195 25.78 24.32 -24.25
CA GLN A 195 24.78 24.34 -23.18
C GLN A 195 24.29 22.92 -22.81
N ARG A 196 24.49 21.93 -23.69
CA ARG A 196 24.12 20.53 -23.41
C ARG A 196 24.85 19.97 -22.19
N VAL A 197 26.13 20.29 -22.03
CA VAL A 197 26.93 19.84 -20.87
C VAL A 197 26.35 20.39 -19.56
N ARG A 198 25.94 21.67 -19.53
CA ARG A 198 25.31 22.28 -18.34
C ARG A 198 23.92 21.70 -18.06
N ALA A 199 23.16 21.39 -19.11
CA ALA A 199 21.86 20.72 -18.96
C ALA A 199 22.02 19.28 -18.49
N LEU A 200 23.05 18.57 -18.95
CA LEU A 200 23.43 17.25 -18.44
C LEU A 200 23.81 17.31 -16.97
N ALA A 201 24.47 18.37 -16.49
CA ALA A 201 24.76 18.53 -15.07
C ALA A 201 23.49 18.58 -14.19
N LEU A 202 22.32 18.94 -14.75
CA LEU A 202 21.04 18.88 -14.04
C LEU A 202 20.58 17.44 -13.76
N SER A 203 21.17 16.42 -14.40
CA SER A 203 20.95 15.02 -14.01
C SER A 203 21.48 14.73 -12.60
N GLY A 204 22.31 15.60 -12.04
CA GLY A 204 22.69 15.54 -10.62
C GLY A 204 21.51 15.72 -9.67
N ILE A 205 20.40 16.35 -10.10
CA ILE A 205 19.20 16.53 -9.27
C ILE A 205 18.55 15.17 -8.94
N PRO A 206 18.09 14.36 -9.92
CA PRO A 206 17.48 13.06 -9.62
C PRO A 206 18.45 12.13 -8.88
N VAL A 207 19.75 12.15 -9.23
CA VAL A 207 20.77 11.35 -8.52
C VAL A 207 20.89 11.78 -7.06
N GLY A 208 20.97 13.08 -6.80
CA GLY A 208 21.03 13.62 -5.44
C GLY A 208 19.80 13.27 -4.62
N THR A 209 18.60 13.33 -5.22
CA THR A 209 17.36 12.89 -4.56
C THR A 209 17.44 11.43 -4.14
N VAL A 210 17.87 10.53 -5.02
CA VAL A 210 18.02 9.10 -4.69
C VAL A 210 19.02 8.88 -3.56
N ILE A 211 20.17 9.56 -3.59
CA ILE A 211 21.18 9.46 -2.54
C ILE A 211 20.60 9.89 -1.19
N ILE A 212 19.89 11.03 -1.14
CA ILE A 212 19.27 11.53 0.09
C ILE A 212 18.26 10.53 0.65
N LEU A 213 17.43 9.93 -0.21
CA LEU A 213 16.40 8.97 0.20
C LEU A 213 16.99 7.61 0.64
N LEU A 214 18.10 7.17 0.04
CA LEU A 214 18.74 5.89 0.35
C LEU A 214 19.71 5.94 1.53
N THR A 215 20.24 7.11 1.89
CA THR A 215 21.28 7.20 2.92
C THR A 215 20.80 6.70 4.30
N PRO A 216 19.65 7.14 4.83
CA PRO A 216 19.15 6.63 6.13
C PRO A 216 18.95 5.10 6.18
N PRO A 217 18.24 4.45 5.23
CA PRO A 217 18.06 2.99 5.30
C PRO A 217 19.35 2.22 5.09
N LEU A 218 20.34 2.74 4.33
CA LEU A 218 21.65 2.10 4.22
C LEU A 218 22.43 2.13 5.53
N ILE A 219 22.39 3.26 6.26
CA ILE A 219 22.99 3.37 7.60
C ILE A 219 22.26 2.43 8.58
N GLY A 220 20.93 2.39 8.52
CA GLY A 220 20.11 1.47 9.32
C GLY A 220 20.44 0.00 9.06
N GLN A 221 20.58 -0.39 7.79
CA GLN A 221 21.00 -1.75 7.39
C GLN A 221 22.37 -2.10 7.97
N HIS A 222 23.34 -1.18 7.88
CA HIS A 222 24.67 -1.40 8.43
C HIS A 222 24.65 -1.65 9.95
N TYR A 223 23.88 -0.84 10.69
CA TYR A 223 23.72 -1.05 12.13
C TYR A 223 22.98 -2.35 12.45
N PHE A 224 21.98 -2.72 11.66
CA PHE A 224 21.28 -4.00 11.84
C PHE A 224 22.22 -5.19 11.66
N THR A 225 23.01 -5.23 10.58
CA THR A 225 24.01 -6.28 10.38
C THR A 225 25.04 -6.31 11.52
N SER A 226 25.45 -5.14 12.01
CA SER A 226 26.36 -5.03 13.17
C SER A 226 25.73 -5.52 14.47
N ALA A 227 24.41 -5.38 14.63
CA ALA A 227 23.68 -5.92 15.77
C ALA A 227 23.64 -7.45 15.72
N CYS A 228 23.33 -8.03 14.56
CA CYS A 228 23.31 -9.47 14.38
C CYS A 228 24.70 -10.11 14.61
N THR A 229 25.78 -9.46 14.16
CA THR A 229 27.14 -9.95 14.43
C THR A 229 27.51 -9.85 15.90
N ALA A 230 27.16 -8.75 16.59
CA ALA A 230 27.37 -8.62 18.03
C ALA A 230 26.57 -9.65 18.84
N GLN A 231 25.33 -9.93 18.43
CA GLN A 231 24.48 -10.97 19.01
C GLN A 231 25.09 -12.35 18.84
N ALA A 232 25.58 -12.69 17.64
CA ALA A 232 26.25 -13.97 17.38
C ALA A 232 27.55 -14.14 18.20
N GLN A 233 28.19 -13.03 18.58
CA GLN A 233 29.36 -13.01 19.45
C GLN A 233 29.00 -13.07 20.96
N GLY A 234 27.72 -13.11 21.31
CA GLY A 234 27.25 -13.09 22.70
C GLY A 234 27.38 -11.72 23.39
N ASN A 235 27.65 -10.65 22.64
CA ASN A 235 27.77 -9.31 23.19
C ASN A 235 26.40 -8.60 23.18
N ASN A 236 25.56 -8.94 24.16
CA ASN A 236 24.17 -8.52 24.23
C ASN A 236 24.00 -6.99 24.29
N GLU A 237 24.77 -6.29 25.13
CA GLU A 237 24.66 -4.83 25.28
C GLU A 237 24.98 -4.08 23.98
N LYS A 238 26.04 -4.52 23.27
CA LYS A 238 26.37 -3.95 21.96
C LYS A 238 25.30 -4.25 20.93
N ALA A 239 24.76 -5.48 20.92
CA ALA A 239 23.70 -5.86 20.01
C ALA A 239 22.44 -4.99 20.21
N ILE A 240 21.99 -4.81 21.45
CA ILE A 240 20.85 -3.93 21.79
C ILE A 240 21.09 -2.50 21.30
N THR A 241 22.28 -1.96 21.57
CA THR A 241 22.66 -0.60 21.14
C THR A 241 22.62 -0.46 19.62
N HIS A 242 23.13 -1.46 18.88
CA HIS A 242 23.12 -1.46 17.43
C HIS A 242 21.70 -1.62 16.84
N TYR A 243 20.85 -2.45 17.43
CA TYR A 243 19.43 -2.56 17.02
C TYR A 243 18.70 -1.22 17.19
N ARG A 244 18.84 -0.56 18.36
CA ARG A 244 18.22 0.76 18.59
C ARG A 244 18.72 1.82 17.60
N LYS A 245 20.01 1.83 17.27
CA LYS A 245 20.57 2.71 16.22
C LYS A 245 20.01 2.37 14.84
N ALA A 246 19.83 1.10 14.51
CA ALA A 246 19.24 0.67 13.25
C ALA A 246 17.81 1.22 13.11
N MET A 247 16.99 1.09 14.16
CA MET A 247 15.63 1.60 14.19
C MET A 247 15.55 3.13 14.11
N TRP A 248 16.52 3.84 14.71
CA TRP A 248 16.57 5.30 14.65
C TRP A 248 16.85 5.81 13.23
N TRP A 249 17.71 5.13 12.47
CA TRP A 249 18.04 5.50 11.09
C TRP A 249 17.04 4.98 10.05
N ASP A 250 16.35 3.89 10.36
CA ASP A 250 15.45 3.21 9.43
C ASP A 250 14.07 3.01 10.07
N GLY A 251 13.14 3.92 9.74
CA GLY A 251 11.78 3.90 10.29
C GLY A 251 10.99 2.64 9.98
N TRP A 252 11.34 1.90 8.92
CA TRP A 252 10.76 0.57 8.66
C TRP A 252 11.12 -0.41 9.78
N ARG A 253 12.39 -0.42 10.20
CA ARG A 253 12.85 -1.28 11.30
C ARG A 253 12.25 -0.88 12.64
N ALA A 254 11.89 0.38 12.82
CA ALA A 254 11.16 0.82 14.02
C ALA A 254 9.73 0.26 14.11
N GLN A 255 9.16 -0.23 13.01
CA GLN A 255 7.85 -0.89 12.98
C GLN A 255 7.95 -2.43 13.09
N ASP A 256 9.14 -3.00 12.89
CA ASP A 256 9.34 -4.46 12.94
C ASP A 256 9.31 -4.97 14.38
N ILE A 257 8.21 -5.63 14.73
CA ILE A 257 7.99 -6.20 16.07
C ILE A 257 9.05 -7.24 16.45
N ASN A 258 9.67 -7.91 15.48
CA ASN A 258 10.67 -8.93 15.75
C ASN A 258 11.94 -8.34 16.34
N ILE A 259 12.32 -7.11 15.95
CA ILE A 259 13.49 -6.44 16.50
C ILE A 259 13.28 -6.12 17.98
N TYR A 260 12.09 -5.65 18.36
CA TYR A 260 11.75 -5.44 19.77
C TYR A 260 11.76 -6.76 20.56
N ALA A 261 11.22 -7.85 19.99
CA ALA A 261 11.26 -9.17 20.63
C ALA A 261 12.70 -9.66 20.86
N ILE A 262 13.58 -9.49 19.87
CA ILE A 262 15.01 -9.84 19.98
C ILE A 262 15.70 -9.00 21.06
N ILE A 263 15.45 -7.69 21.11
CA ILE A 263 15.98 -6.82 22.18
C ILE A 263 15.51 -7.34 23.55
N GLY A 264 14.24 -7.69 23.69
CA GLY A 264 13.69 -8.23 24.94
C GLY A 264 14.36 -9.56 25.36
N ASP A 265 14.64 -10.44 24.41
CA ASP A 265 15.40 -11.68 24.66
C ASP A 265 16.82 -11.38 25.18
N LEU A 266 17.51 -10.44 24.53
CA LEU A 266 18.86 -10.04 24.90
C LEU A 266 18.90 -9.36 26.28
N GLU A 267 17.88 -8.55 26.61
CA GLU A 267 17.75 -7.93 27.93
C GLU A 267 17.53 -8.97 29.04
N ARG A 268 16.73 -10.00 28.78
CA ARG A 268 16.55 -11.15 29.70
C ARG A 268 17.85 -11.90 29.91
N LEU A 269 18.59 -12.20 28.84
CA LEU A 269 19.88 -12.90 28.91
C LEU A 269 20.97 -12.09 29.62
N SER A 270 20.91 -10.77 29.53
CA SER A 270 21.86 -9.87 30.19
C SER A 270 21.60 -9.69 31.69
N GLY A 271 20.50 -10.24 32.22
CA GLY A 271 20.13 -10.13 33.62
C GLY A 271 19.68 -8.72 34.03
N SER A 272 19.32 -7.85 33.08
CA SER A 272 18.71 -6.56 33.39
C SER A 272 17.36 -6.82 34.07
N GLY A 273 17.21 -6.34 35.31
CA GLY A 273 16.00 -6.54 36.12
C GLY A 273 14.90 -5.51 35.85
N GLU A 274 15.12 -4.56 34.95
CA GLU A 274 14.16 -3.51 34.65
C GLU A 274 13.06 -4.01 33.72
N ASP A 275 11.82 -3.59 34.03
CA ASP A 275 10.67 -3.81 33.17
C ASP A 275 10.84 -3.00 31.88
N SER A 276 10.57 -3.60 30.72
CA SER A 276 10.74 -2.94 29.42
C SER A 276 9.65 -3.40 28.43
N PRO A 277 9.23 -2.55 27.49
CA PRO A 277 8.23 -2.92 26.50
C PRO A 277 8.76 -4.02 25.57
N GLU A 278 10.07 -4.06 25.29
CA GLU A 278 10.71 -5.12 24.51
C GLU A 278 10.59 -6.50 25.17
N ARG A 279 10.72 -6.58 26.51
CA ARG A 279 10.52 -7.84 27.25
C ARG A 279 9.08 -8.32 27.20
N HIS A 280 8.11 -7.40 27.29
CA HIS A 280 6.70 -7.74 27.10
C HIS A 280 6.44 -8.30 25.70
N ILE A 281 6.99 -7.67 24.66
CA ILE A 281 6.86 -8.14 23.27
C ILE A 281 7.51 -9.52 23.09
N SER A 282 8.70 -9.72 23.64
CA SER A 282 9.39 -11.02 23.65
C SER A 282 8.53 -12.12 24.29
N ARG A 283 7.93 -11.85 25.45
CA ARG A 283 7.04 -12.78 26.15
C ARG A 283 5.73 -13.02 25.38
N ALA A 284 5.19 -11.99 24.74
CA ALA A 284 4.02 -12.13 23.89
C ALA A 284 4.26 -13.11 22.73
N ARG A 285 5.46 -13.05 22.12
CA ARG A 285 5.87 -13.99 21.06
C ARG A 285 5.87 -15.43 21.56
N GLU A 286 6.43 -15.69 22.75
CA GLU A 286 6.42 -17.02 23.37
C GLU A 286 4.99 -17.53 23.61
N PHE A 287 4.12 -16.68 24.16
CA PHE A 287 2.71 -17.02 24.34
C PHE A 287 1.99 -17.29 23.02
N LYS A 288 2.27 -16.51 21.98
CA LYS A 288 1.69 -16.72 20.64
C LYS A 288 2.14 -18.06 20.04
N GLU A 289 3.41 -18.42 20.17
CA GLU A 289 3.95 -19.72 19.74
C GLU A 289 3.29 -20.89 20.49
N ALA A 290 3.04 -20.71 21.79
CA ALA A 290 2.28 -21.64 22.63
C ALA A 290 0.76 -21.65 22.37
N ARG A 291 0.26 -20.78 21.47
CA ARG A 291 -1.18 -20.53 21.21
C ARG A 291 -1.97 -20.03 22.41
N GLU A 292 -1.29 -19.42 23.38
CA GLU A 292 -1.88 -18.72 24.52
C GLU A 292 -2.22 -17.28 24.13
N TYR A 293 -3.16 -17.12 23.19
CA TYR A 293 -3.46 -15.83 22.56
C TYR A 293 -3.86 -14.73 23.55
N GLU A 294 -4.62 -15.06 24.59
CA GLU A 294 -5.03 -14.09 25.61
C GLU A 294 -3.83 -13.51 26.37
N SER A 295 -2.90 -14.38 26.76
CA SER A 295 -1.64 -13.99 27.40
C SER A 295 -0.79 -13.13 26.45
N ALA A 296 -0.71 -13.51 25.18
CA ALA A 296 0.03 -12.75 24.17
C ALA A 296 -0.53 -11.33 23.98
N VAL A 297 -1.85 -11.20 23.82
CA VAL A 297 -2.55 -9.90 23.69
C VAL A 297 -2.36 -9.06 24.96
N PHE A 298 -2.44 -9.67 26.13
CA PHE A 298 -2.21 -8.97 27.39
C PHE A 298 -0.80 -8.36 27.46
N GLU A 299 0.23 -9.15 27.13
CA GLU A 299 1.61 -8.67 27.09
C GLU A 299 1.82 -7.55 26.06
N LEU A 300 1.23 -7.67 24.86
CA LEU A 300 1.29 -6.62 23.84
C LEU A 300 0.59 -5.33 24.31
N GLY A 301 -0.52 -5.45 25.04
CA GLY A 301 -1.19 -4.32 25.68
C GLY A 301 -0.29 -3.62 26.71
N ARG A 302 0.49 -4.37 27.48
CA ARG A 302 1.49 -3.80 28.41
C ARG A 302 2.59 -3.07 27.67
N ALA A 303 3.15 -3.65 26.61
CA ALA A 303 4.13 -2.97 25.77
C ALA A 303 3.57 -1.69 25.15
N ALA A 304 2.31 -1.72 24.69
CA ALA A 304 1.64 -0.57 24.08
C ALA A 304 1.40 0.60 25.05
N ALA A 305 1.34 0.34 26.36
CA ALA A 305 1.16 1.38 27.37
C ALA A 305 2.37 2.34 27.49
N TRP A 306 3.55 1.93 27.00
CA TRP A 306 4.78 2.73 27.06
C TRP A 306 4.82 3.88 26.04
N GLY A 307 3.95 3.87 25.03
CA GLY A 307 3.88 4.92 24.00
C GLY A 307 5.00 4.87 22.96
N GLY A 308 5.07 5.90 22.11
CA GLY A 308 6.07 6.00 21.04
C GLY A 308 5.95 4.92 19.96
N ALA A 309 7.04 4.69 19.21
CA ALA A 309 7.07 3.73 18.10
C ALA A 309 6.82 2.28 18.54
N VAL A 310 7.26 1.90 19.75
CA VAL A 310 7.03 0.56 20.29
C VAL A 310 5.54 0.30 20.52
N ALA A 311 4.78 1.33 20.89
CA ALA A 311 3.34 1.17 21.08
C ALA A 311 2.58 0.97 19.77
N GLU A 312 3.01 1.62 18.69
CA GLU A 312 2.44 1.40 17.36
C GLU A 312 2.72 -0.03 16.88
N ALA A 313 3.97 -0.49 16.98
CA ALA A 313 4.35 -1.86 16.64
C ALA A 313 3.58 -2.90 17.50
N ALA A 314 3.49 -2.67 18.81
CA ALA A 314 2.79 -3.56 19.73
C ALA A 314 1.27 -3.63 19.46
N ARG A 315 0.62 -2.51 19.11
CA ARG A 315 -0.79 -2.49 18.71
C ARG A 315 -1.03 -3.22 17.39
N GLY A 316 -0.16 -3.02 16.40
CA GLY A 316 -0.22 -3.75 15.13
C GLY A 316 -0.11 -5.27 15.34
N GLU A 317 0.86 -5.70 16.16
CA GLU A 317 1.01 -7.12 16.49
C GLU A 317 -0.14 -7.66 17.37
N SER A 318 -0.69 -6.84 18.27
CA SER A 318 -1.88 -7.18 19.07
C SER A 318 -3.08 -7.44 18.15
N ALA A 319 -3.33 -6.54 17.20
CA ALA A 319 -4.38 -6.71 16.21
C ALA A 319 -4.20 -8.01 15.42
N ARG A 320 -3.00 -8.26 14.86
CA ARG A 320 -2.68 -9.52 14.14
C ARG A 320 -2.91 -10.76 15.01
N THR A 321 -2.46 -10.73 16.27
CA THR A 321 -2.65 -11.83 17.24
C THR A 321 -4.13 -12.09 17.52
N ARG A 322 -4.96 -11.04 17.58
CA ARG A 322 -6.42 -11.18 17.72
C ARG A 322 -7.08 -11.76 16.48
N VAL A 323 -6.56 -11.49 15.28
CA VAL A 323 -7.04 -12.13 14.04
C VAL A 323 -6.82 -13.64 14.10
N ASP A 324 -5.61 -14.06 14.49
CA ASP A 324 -5.26 -15.46 14.67
C ASP A 324 -6.14 -16.12 15.73
N PHE A 325 -6.33 -15.44 16.87
CA PHE A 325 -7.17 -15.91 17.96
C PHE A 325 -8.63 -16.06 17.53
N GLY A 326 -9.20 -15.06 16.87
CA GLY A 326 -10.56 -15.10 16.34
C GLY A 326 -10.73 -16.24 15.33
N SER A 327 -9.75 -16.45 14.46
CA SER A 327 -9.75 -17.57 13.50
C SER A 327 -9.66 -18.93 14.18
N ALA A 328 -8.92 -19.06 15.29
CA ALA A 328 -8.88 -20.28 16.09
C ALA A 328 -10.22 -20.53 16.82
N LEU A 329 -10.81 -19.49 17.40
CA LEU A 329 -12.12 -19.56 18.06
C LEU A 329 -13.23 -19.95 17.09
N TYR A 330 -13.26 -19.34 15.90
CA TYR A 330 -14.24 -19.65 14.88
C TYR A 330 -14.14 -21.11 14.43
N ARG A 331 -12.91 -21.61 14.23
CA ARG A 331 -12.63 -23.04 13.96
C ARG A 331 -13.14 -23.97 15.05
N GLY A 332 -13.06 -23.54 16.31
CA GLY A 332 -13.58 -24.26 17.46
C GLY A 332 -15.09 -24.11 17.68
N GLY A 333 -15.83 -23.41 16.81
CA GLY A 333 -17.25 -23.14 16.96
C GLY A 333 -17.60 -21.96 17.88
N GLY A 334 -16.60 -21.30 18.46
CA GLY A 334 -16.74 -20.09 19.29
C GLY A 334 -17.00 -18.82 18.48
N ILE A 335 -17.99 -18.84 17.57
CA ILE A 335 -18.22 -17.79 16.56
C ILE A 335 -18.42 -16.41 17.21
N GLY A 336 -19.19 -16.33 18.31
CA GLY A 336 -19.42 -15.07 19.03
C GLY A 336 -18.14 -14.45 19.58
N ALA A 337 -17.26 -15.28 20.16
CA ALA A 337 -15.98 -14.83 20.67
C ALA A 337 -15.03 -14.44 19.52
N ALA A 338 -15.06 -15.16 18.40
CA ALA A 338 -14.28 -14.84 17.21
C ALA A 338 -14.62 -13.44 16.66
N VAL A 339 -15.91 -13.14 16.50
CA VAL A 339 -16.38 -11.82 16.04
C VAL A 339 -15.89 -10.71 16.97
N THR A 340 -15.96 -10.92 18.29
CA THR A 340 -15.44 -9.94 19.27
C THR A 340 -13.94 -9.69 19.09
N GLN A 341 -13.14 -10.74 18.87
CA GLN A 341 -11.70 -10.59 18.65
C GLN A 341 -11.40 -9.82 17.36
N TRP A 342 -12.08 -10.12 16.26
CA TRP A 342 -11.91 -9.40 15.00
C TRP A 342 -12.35 -7.92 15.10
N GLN A 343 -13.43 -7.63 15.84
CA GLN A 343 -13.86 -6.26 16.10
C GLN A 343 -12.83 -5.48 16.94
N GLN A 344 -12.22 -6.13 17.94
CA GLN A 344 -11.15 -5.52 18.73
C GLN A 344 -9.88 -5.30 17.90
N ALA A 345 -9.50 -6.26 17.05
CA ALA A 345 -8.39 -6.11 16.11
C ALA A 345 -8.59 -4.89 15.19
N LEU A 346 -9.79 -4.76 14.63
CA LEU A 346 -10.17 -3.65 13.75
C LEU A 346 -10.11 -2.27 14.45
N ALA A 347 -10.42 -2.24 15.74
CA ALA A 347 -10.36 -1.02 16.55
C ALA A 347 -8.91 -0.63 16.93
N GLU A 348 -8.04 -1.61 17.12
CA GLU A 348 -6.62 -1.41 17.45
C GLU A 348 -5.79 -1.03 16.23
N ASP A 349 -6.08 -1.64 15.07
CA ASP A 349 -5.42 -1.36 13.80
C ASP A 349 -6.43 -1.23 12.65
N PRO A 350 -6.86 0.01 12.34
CA PRO A 350 -7.77 0.28 11.22
C PRO A 350 -7.18 -0.03 9.84
N VAL A 351 -5.87 -0.33 9.71
CA VAL A 351 -5.23 -0.60 8.42
C VAL A 351 -5.72 -1.93 7.83
N GLN A 352 -6.07 -2.92 8.67
CA GLN A 352 -6.55 -4.26 8.28
C GLN A 352 -8.06 -4.30 7.95
N GLN A 353 -8.63 -3.15 7.60
CA GLN A 353 -10.08 -2.92 7.62
C GLN A 353 -10.87 -3.85 6.73
N GLN A 354 -10.39 -4.14 5.52
CA GLN A 354 -11.23 -4.78 4.51
C GLN A 354 -11.35 -6.29 4.73
N GLY A 355 -10.25 -6.98 5.03
CA GLY A 355 -10.26 -8.40 5.31
C GLY A 355 -11.03 -8.76 6.57
N LEU A 356 -10.81 -8.01 7.66
CA LEU A 356 -11.49 -8.25 8.94
C LEU A 356 -12.99 -8.01 8.85
N THR A 357 -13.41 -7.00 8.10
CA THR A 357 -14.84 -6.70 7.93
C THR A 357 -15.58 -7.87 7.29
N PHE A 358 -14.93 -8.63 6.38
CA PHE A 358 -15.56 -9.79 5.75
C PHE A 358 -15.74 -10.94 6.76
N LEU A 359 -14.71 -11.22 7.57
CA LEU A 359 -14.79 -12.21 8.64
C LEU A 359 -15.87 -11.85 9.67
N ILE A 360 -15.94 -10.57 10.07
CA ILE A 360 -16.97 -10.05 10.97
C ILE A 360 -18.36 -10.20 10.34
N ALA A 361 -18.53 -9.86 9.06
CA ALA A 361 -19.80 -10.01 8.37
C ALA A 361 -20.24 -11.47 8.35
N ARG A 362 -19.33 -12.39 8.02
CA ARG A 362 -19.65 -13.82 8.01
C ARG A 362 -19.98 -14.36 9.40
N GLY A 363 -19.17 -14.03 10.41
CA GLY A 363 -19.45 -14.45 11.78
C GLY A 363 -20.80 -13.93 12.29
N ASN A 364 -21.21 -12.71 11.93
CA ASN A 364 -22.54 -12.21 12.24
C ASN A 364 -23.66 -12.96 11.50
N TYR A 365 -23.44 -13.36 10.24
CA TYR A 365 -24.38 -14.19 9.51
C TYR A 365 -24.60 -15.54 10.21
N ASP A 366 -23.53 -16.23 10.62
CA ASP A 366 -23.62 -17.52 11.30
C ASP A 366 -24.28 -17.43 12.69
N LEU A 367 -24.18 -16.27 13.34
CA LEU A 367 -24.88 -15.97 14.59
C LEU A 367 -26.36 -15.57 14.39
N GLY A 368 -26.86 -15.55 13.15
CA GLY A 368 -28.22 -15.09 12.82
C GLY A 368 -28.40 -13.57 12.90
N ARG A 369 -27.32 -12.80 13.04
CA ARG A 369 -27.32 -11.33 13.15
C ARG A 369 -27.25 -10.69 11.76
N TYR A 370 -28.24 -11.00 10.91
CA TYR A 370 -28.21 -10.65 9.48
C TYR A 370 -28.09 -9.14 9.20
N GLN A 371 -28.75 -8.28 9.99
CA GLN A 371 -28.62 -6.84 9.82
C GLN A 371 -27.21 -6.33 10.15
N ALA A 372 -26.58 -6.85 11.21
CA ALA A 372 -25.21 -6.51 11.58
C ALA A 372 -24.20 -7.00 10.52
N SER A 373 -24.47 -8.15 9.90
CA SER A 373 -23.69 -8.65 8.75
C SER A 373 -23.76 -7.69 7.57
N LEU A 374 -24.97 -7.25 7.19
CA LEU A 374 -25.16 -6.24 6.13
C LEU A 374 -24.47 -4.92 6.46
N ASP A 375 -24.50 -4.48 7.71
CA ASP A 375 -23.85 -3.25 8.14
C ASP A 375 -22.32 -3.33 8.02
N ALA A 376 -21.72 -4.48 8.35
CA ALA A 376 -20.31 -4.73 8.11
C ALA A 376 -20.00 -4.72 6.59
N LEU A 377 -20.80 -5.39 5.76
CA LEU A 377 -20.57 -5.48 4.32
C LEU A 377 -20.57 -4.12 3.59
N LYS A 378 -21.27 -3.10 4.10
CA LYS A 378 -21.31 -1.75 3.50
C LYS A 378 -19.92 -1.16 3.26
N GLY A 379 -18.96 -1.42 4.16
CA GLY A 379 -17.59 -0.94 4.02
C GLY A 379 -16.89 -1.56 2.82
N ILE A 380 -16.97 -2.89 2.70
CA ILE A 380 -16.35 -3.67 1.61
C ILE A 380 -16.94 -3.25 0.27
N LEU A 381 -18.27 -3.19 0.17
CA LEU A 381 -18.97 -2.85 -1.08
C LEU A 381 -18.69 -1.42 -1.58
N ARG A 382 -18.26 -0.52 -0.70
CA ARG A 382 -17.90 0.86 -1.08
C ARG A 382 -16.42 1.04 -1.41
N ALA A 383 -15.55 0.22 -0.82
CA ALA A 383 -14.11 0.51 -0.76
C ALA A 383 -13.22 -0.56 -1.40
N SER A 384 -13.75 -1.76 -1.69
CA SER A 384 -12.96 -2.84 -2.26
C SER A 384 -12.79 -2.67 -3.78
N GLY A 385 -11.55 -2.83 -4.26
CA GLY A 385 -11.22 -2.94 -5.68
C GLY A 385 -11.08 -4.38 -6.18
N ASP A 386 -11.24 -5.39 -5.31
CA ASP A 386 -11.09 -6.81 -5.65
C ASP A 386 -12.43 -7.41 -6.08
N ASN A 387 -12.59 -7.68 -7.38
CA ASN A 387 -13.85 -8.21 -7.93
C ASN A 387 -14.31 -9.52 -7.26
N PRO A 388 -13.45 -10.53 -7.00
CA PRO A 388 -13.85 -11.73 -6.28
C PRO A 388 -14.39 -11.45 -4.88
N MET A 389 -13.70 -10.61 -4.08
CA MET A 389 -14.19 -10.19 -2.76
C MET A 389 -15.54 -9.46 -2.86
N LEU A 390 -15.70 -8.56 -3.83
CA LEU A 390 -16.98 -7.87 -4.06
C LEU A 390 -18.09 -8.86 -4.39
N ALA A 391 -17.79 -9.86 -5.22
CA ALA A 391 -18.75 -10.90 -5.57
C ALA A 391 -19.15 -11.72 -4.32
N ASP A 392 -18.19 -12.16 -3.52
CA ASP A 392 -18.46 -12.90 -2.27
C ASP A 392 -19.24 -12.04 -1.26
N ALA A 393 -18.93 -10.75 -1.14
CA ALA A 393 -19.66 -9.80 -0.32
C ALA A 393 -21.11 -9.62 -0.79
N TYR A 394 -21.35 -9.51 -2.09
CA TYR A 394 -22.70 -9.45 -2.65
C TYR A 394 -23.46 -10.76 -2.45
N SER A 395 -22.82 -11.93 -2.58
CA SER A 395 -23.44 -13.22 -2.30
C SER A 395 -23.86 -13.33 -0.83
N LEU A 396 -22.98 -12.97 0.11
CA LEU A 396 -23.31 -12.95 1.54
C LEU A 396 -24.43 -11.94 1.86
N ALA A 397 -24.45 -10.78 1.19
CA ALA A 397 -25.55 -9.83 1.33
C ALA A 397 -26.88 -10.41 0.82
N GLY A 398 -26.84 -11.17 -0.29
CA GLY A 398 -27.99 -11.90 -0.83
C GLY A 398 -28.56 -12.87 0.19
N ASP A 399 -27.70 -13.69 0.80
CA ASP A 399 -28.10 -14.64 1.85
C ASP A 399 -28.72 -13.92 3.05
N CYS A 400 -28.13 -12.80 3.48
CA CYS A 400 -28.69 -11.99 4.57
C CYS A 400 -30.07 -11.44 4.24
N TYR A 401 -30.26 -10.90 3.02
CA TYR A 401 -31.56 -10.37 2.60
C TYR A 401 -32.61 -11.47 2.53
N LEU A 402 -32.27 -12.65 2.03
CA LEU A 402 -33.17 -13.79 1.99
C LEU A 402 -33.62 -14.21 3.39
N LYS A 403 -32.68 -14.32 4.35
CA LYS A 403 -33.00 -14.64 5.75
C LYS A 403 -33.84 -13.57 6.45
N LEU A 404 -33.81 -12.33 5.96
CA LEU A 404 -34.65 -11.22 6.41
C LEU A 404 -36.01 -11.13 5.67
N GLY A 405 -36.30 -12.04 4.73
CA GLY A 405 -37.53 -12.03 3.93
C GLY A 405 -37.57 -10.93 2.86
N ARG A 406 -36.42 -10.43 2.42
CA ARG A 406 -36.27 -9.34 1.44
C ARG A 406 -35.85 -9.90 0.07
N ASP A 407 -36.73 -10.70 -0.54
CA ASP A 407 -36.42 -11.48 -1.74
C ASP A 407 -35.95 -10.65 -2.94
N VAL A 408 -36.53 -9.45 -3.12
CA VAL A 408 -36.14 -8.53 -4.21
C VAL A 408 -34.71 -8.04 -4.05
N ASP A 409 -34.34 -7.68 -2.82
CA ASP A 409 -32.98 -7.22 -2.50
C ASP A 409 -31.98 -8.37 -2.61
N ALA A 410 -32.37 -9.58 -2.18
CA ALA A 410 -31.55 -10.78 -2.30
C ALA A 410 -31.20 -11.09 -3.77
N ARG A 411 -32.22 -11.12 -4.64
CA ARG A 411 -32.02 -11.32 -6.09
C ARG A 411 -31.15 -10.24 -6.71
N ASN A 412 -31.35 -8.99 -6.32
CA ASN A 412 -30.52 -7.88 -6.80
C ASN A 412 -29.05 -8.06 -6.37
N SER A 413 -28.81 -8.46 -5.11
CA SER A 413 -27.48 -8.75 -4.59
C SER A 413 -26.80 -9.89 -5.34
N TYR A 414 -27.47 -11.03 -5.57
CA TYR A 414 -26.87 -12.12 -6.34
C TYR A 414 -26.58 -11.74 -7.79
N ASN A 415 -27.44 -10.94 -8.43
CA ASN A 415 -27.16 -10.42 -9.78
C ASN A 415 -25.93 -9.50 -9.80
N LEU A 416 -25.76 -8.65 -8.78
CA LEU A 416 -24.55 -7.83 -8.64
C LEU A 416 -23.31 -8.70 -8.41
N SER A 417 -23.42 -9.75 -7.61
CA SER A 417 -22.35 -10.73 -7.40
C SER A 417 -21.88 -11.35 -8.73
N LEU A 418 -22.81 -11.85 -9.56
CA LEU A 418 -22.49 -12.39 -10.89
C LEU A 418 -21.93 -11.34 -11.84
N LYS A 419 -22.30 -10.07 -11.70
CA LYS A 419 -21.73 -9.01 -12.53
C LYS A 419 -20.25 -8.79 -12.22
N GLU A 420 -19.87 -8.89 -10.95
CA GLU A 420 -18.47 -8.76 -10.53
C GLU A 420 -17.64 -9.99 -10.90
N ASP A 421 -18.22 -11.20 -10.78
CA ASP A 421 -17.55 -12.46 -11.16
C ASP A 421 -18.51 -13.48 -11.83
N MET A 422 -18.69 -13.31 -13.14
CA MET A 422 -19.75 -13.98 -13.92
C MET A 422 -19.50 -15.46 -14.20
N LEU A 423 -18.24 -15.92 -14.23
CA LEU A 423 -17.91 -17.23 -14.80
C LEU A 423 -17.77 -18.35 -13.76
N VAL A 424 -17.67 -18.01 -12.47
CA VAL A 424 -17.20 -18.96 -11.44
C VAL A 424 -17.82 -18.78 -10.05
N ASN A 425 -18.73 -17.81 -9.86
CA ASN A 425 -19.41 -17.60 -8.59
C ASN A 425 -20.62 -18.53 -8.42
N PHE A 426 -20.36 -19.78 -8.04
CA PHE A 426 -21.41 -20.79 -7.79
C PHE A 426 -22.35 -20.40 -6.65
N TRP A 427 -21.87 -19.62 -5.68
CA TRP A 427 -22.68 -19.15 -4.57
C TRP A 427 -23.85 -18.27 -5.04
N ALA A 428 -23.58 -17.30 -5.90
CA ALA A 428 -24.65 -16.45 -6.45
C ALA A 428 -25.60 -17.23 -7.36
N MET A 429 -25.08 -18.19 -8.14
CA MET A 429 -25.91 -19.05 -9.00
C MET A 429 -26.86 -19.92 -8.19
N SER A 430 -26.40 -20.56 -7.10
CA SER A 430 -27.27 -21.37 -6.24
C SER A 430 -28.35 -20.52 -5.55
N GLY A 431 -27.98 -19.32 -5.07
CA GLY A 431 -28.92 -18.40 -4.44
C GLY A 431 -30.04 -17.92 -5.37
N LEU A 432 -29.76 -17.75 -6.67
CA LEU A 432 -30.76 -17.42 -7.68
C LEU A 432 -31.60 -18.61 -8.14
N ALA A 433 -31.05 -19.83 -8.09
CA ALA A 433 -31.76 -21.05 -8.43
C ALA A 433 -32.78 -21.48 -7.36
N GLY A 434 -32.62 -21.00 -6.12
CA GLY A 434 -33.58 -21.21 -5.03
C GLY A 434 -33.34 -22.48 -4.20
N ASP A 435 -32.09 -22.94 -4.13
CA ASP A 435 -31.65 -24.07 -3.28
C ASP A 435 -31.55 -23.70 -1.78
#